data_AF-A0A525PQD6-F1
#
_entry.id   AF-A0A525PQD6-F1
#
_cell.length_a   1.000
_cell.length_b   1.000
_cell.length_c   1.000
_cell.angle_alpha   90.00
_cell.angle_beta   90.00
_cell.angle_gamma   90.00
#
_symmetry.space_group_name_H-M   'P 1'
#
loop_
_entity.id
_entity.type
_entity.pdbx_description
1 polymer ?
#
loop_
_entity_poly.entity_id
_entity_poly.type
_entity_poly.pdbx_seq_one_letter_code
_entity_poly.pdbx_strand_id
1 'polypeptide(L)'
;MDLPFDGAISAFFHNDAPDQIRQAIKGADKDDILNDTYPYPERMGRKQYETEMEQLQIELVKLQSWARESDERIVMVLEGRDGAGKGGTIKRMQQNLNP
;
A
#
# COMPACT_ATOMS: atom_id res chain seq x y z
N MET A 1 17.21 -18.60 -14.40
CA MET A 1 18.22 -17.63 -13.92
C MET A 1 17.85 -17.42 -12.47
N ASP A 2 18.62 -18.01 -11.55
CA ASP A 2 18.30 -17.90 -10.12
C ASP A 2 18.40 -16.43 -9.73
N LEU A 3 17.28 -15.87 -9.26
CA LEU A 3 17.25 -14.50 -8.80
C LEU A 3 18.16 -14.41 -7.57
N PRO A 4 19.08 -13.43 -7.50
CA PRO A 4 19.81 -13.20 -6.27
C PRO A 4 18.75 -12.96 -5.18
N PHE A 5 18.89 -13.64 -4.05
CA PHE A 5 17.97 -13.62 -2.89
C PHE A 5 16.71 -14.49 -2.98
N ASP A 6 16.55 -15.36 -3.97
CA ASP A 6 15.43 -16.31 -3.94
C ASP A 6 15.51 -17.20 -2.69
N GLY A 7 14.46 -17.17 -1.88
CA GLY A 7 14.41 -17.85 -0.59
C GLY A 7 15.29 -17.26 0.52
N ALA A 8 16.05 -16.17 0.32
CA ALA A 8 16.93 -15.62 1.38
C ALA A 8 16.13 -15.12 2.60
N ILE A 9 14.96 -14.51 2.37
CA ILE A 9 14.04 -14.11 3.44
C ILE A 9 13.53 -15.35 4.19
N SER A 10 13.14 -16.40 3.44
CA SER A 10 12.67 -17.65 4.02
C SER A 10 13.77 -18.36 4.82
N ALA A 11 14.99 -18.41 4.29
CA ALA A 11 16.15 -19.00 4.94
C ALA A 11 16.48 -18.26 6.24
N PHE A 12 16.53 -16.93 6.21
CA PHE A 12 16.72 -16.11 7.41
C PHE A 12 15.60 -16.37 8.44
N PHE A 13 14.34 -16.37 7.99
CA PHE A 13 13.20 -16.65 8.86
C PHE A 13 13.31 -18.02 9.54
N HIS A 14 13.72 -19.05 8.81
CA HIS A 14 13.81 -20.41 9.34
C HIS A 14 15.03 -20.63 10.24
N ASN A 15 16.18 -20.05 9.90
CA ASN A 15 17.45 -20.39 10.53
C ASN A 15 17.92 -19.33 11.54
N ASP A 16 17.81 -18.04 11.19
CA ASP A 16 18.56 -16.97 11.86
C ASP A 16 17.68 -15.98 12.64
N ALA A 17 16.40 -15.85 12.28
CA ALA A 17 15.49 -14.90 12.92
C ALA A 17 15.30 -15.20 14.43
N PRO A 18 15.29 -14.21 15.32
CA PRO A 18 15.06 -14.44 16.75
C PRO A 18 13.74 -15.18 17.03
N ASP A 19 13.71 -16.00 18.08
CA ASP A 19 12.51 -16.77 18.46
C ASP A 19 11.27 -15.92 18.61
N GLN A 20 11.40 -14.74 19.25
CA GLN A 20 10.30 -13.81 19.41
C GLN A 20 9.68 -13.38 18.08
N ILE A 21 10.49 -13.12 17.06
CA ILE A 21 10.03 -12.72 15.72
C ILE A 21 9.38 -13.90 15.01
N ARG A 22 9.97 -15.10 15.11
CA ARG A 22 9.37 -16.32 14.53
C ARG A 22 8.01 -16.63 15.12
N GLN A 23 7.86 -16.52 16.44
CA GLN A 23 6.59 -16.77 17.12
C GLN A 23 5.56 -15.70 16.81
N ALA A 24 5.96 -14.42 16.77
CA ALA A 24 5.07 -13.33 16.38
C ALA A 24 4.50 -13.55 14.96
N ILE A 25 5.34 -13.91 13.99
CA ILE A 25 4.90 -14.18 12.61
C ILE A 25 4.02 -15.43 12.52
N LYS A 26 4.33 -16.51 13.25
CA LYS A 26 3.55 -17.76 13.22
C LYS A 26 2.18 -17.64 13.88
N GLY A 27 2.06 -16.79 14.91
CA GLY A 27 0.80 -16.55 15.63
C GLY A 27 -0.08 -15.46 15.02
N ALA A 28 0.42 -14.75 14.00
CA ALA A 28 -0.28 -13.65 13.36
C ALA A 28 -1.28 -14.14 12.31
N ASP A 29 -2.42 -13.47 12.25
CA ASP A 29 -3.32 -13.57 11.12
C ASP A 29 -2.83 -12.71 9.94
N LYS A 30 -3.32 -13.00 8.74
CA LYS A 30 -2.89 -12.34 7.49
C LYS A 30 -3.09 -10.81 7.47
N ASP A 31 -4.00 -10.34 8.31
CA ASP A 31 -4.42 -8.94 8.38
C ASP A 31 -3.72 -8.21 9.54
N ASP A 32 -3.05 -8.93 10.45
CA ASP A 32 -2.34 -8.33 11.58
C ASP A 32 -1.16 -7.47 11.13
N ILE A 33 -0.92 -6.40 11.89
CA ILE A 33 0.22 -5.51 11.75
C ILE A 33 1.12 -5.70 12.97
N LEU A 34 2.26 -6.37 12.75
CA LEU A 34 3.21 -6.73 13.81
C LEU A 34 4.12 -5.58 14.27
N ASN A 35 3.95 -4.38 13.71
CA ASN A 35 4.70 -3.20 14.11
C ASN A 35 3.94 -2.48 15.24
N ASP A 36 4.51 -2.51 16.44
CA ASP A 36 3.98 -1.90 17.65
C ASP A 36 3.86 -0.37 17.59
N THR A 37 4.64 0.29 16.74
CA THR A 37 4.56 1.73 16.51
C THR A 37 3.51 2.14 15.48
N TYR A 38 2.93 1.19 14.74
CA TYR A 38 1.88 1.48 13.77
C TYR A 38 0.53 1.67 14.51
N PRO A 39 -0.27 2.70 14.17
CA PRO A 39 -1.42 3.08 14.98
C PRO A 39 -2.61 2.11 14.92
N TYR A 40 -2.59 1.13 14.01
CA TYR A 40 -3.66 0.15 13.83
C TYR A 40 -3.12 -1.27 14.00
N PRO A 41 -3.83 -2.14 14.74
CA PRO A 41 -3.39 -3.52 14.94
C PRO A 41 -3.61 -4.41 13.71
N GLU A 42 -4.53 -4.02 12.82
CA GLU A 42 -4.92 -4.79 11.64
C GLU A 42 -5.04 -3.89 10.40
N ARG A 43 -4.94 -4.52 9.23
CA ARG A 43 -5.19 -3.89 7.93
C ARG A 43 -6.67 -3.54 7.79
N MET A 44 -6.94 -2.43 7.09
CA MET A 44 -8.30 -2.09 6.71
C MET A 44 -8.93 -3.22 5.89
N GLY A 45 -10.14 -3.64 6.28
CA GLY A 45 -10.87 -4.69 5.59
C GLY A 45 -11.10 -4.34 4.11
N ARG A 46 -10.86 -5.30 3.22
CA ARG A 46 -10.92 -5.09 1.77
C ARG A 46 -12.22 -4.44 1.29
N LYS A 47 -13.37 -4.90 1.80
CA LYS A 47 -14.68 -4.37 1.41
C LYS A 47 -14.84 -2.90 1.80
N GLN A 48 -14.40 -2.54 3.00
CA GLN A 48 -14.42 -1.15 3.46
C GLN A 48 -13.52 -0.29 2.58
N TYR A 49 -12.27 -0.73 2.35
CA TYR A 49 -11.34 -0.05 1.47
C TYR A 49 -11.92 0.18 0.06
N GLU A 50 -12.53 -0.83 -0.54
CA GLU A 50 -13.10 -0.72 -1.89
C GLU A 50 -14.27 0.27 -1.92
N THR A 51 -15.15 0.28 -0.91
CA THR A 51 -16.26 1.23 -0.79
C THR A 51 -15.76 2.67 -0.65
N GLU A 52 -14.80 2.93 0.23
CA GLU A 52 -14.24 4.27 0.42
C GLU A 52 -13.47 4.74 -0.82
N MET A 53 -12.70 3.83 -1.45
CA MET A 53 -11.94 4.14 -2.66
C MET A 53 -12.86 4.55 -3.81
N GLU A 54 -14.00 3.86 -4.00
CA GLU A 54 -14.98 4.22 -5.04
C GLU A 54 -15.48 5.66 -4.86
N GLN A 55 -15.82 6.05 -3.63
CA GLN A 55 -16.26 7.42 -3.32
C GLN A 55 -15.16 8.44 -3.62
N LEU A 56 -13.91 8.16 -3.22
CA LEU A 56 -12.77 9.04 -3.50
C LEU A 56 -12.46 9.18 -4.99
N GLN A 57 -12.64 8.11 -5.78
CA GLN A 57 -12.47 8.16 -7.23
C GLN A 57 -13.49 9.10 -7.90
N ILE A 58 -14.74 9.11 -7.43
CA ILE A 58 -15.76 10.04 -7.90
C ILE A 58 -15.34 11.48 -7.63
N GLU A 59 -14.84 11.77 -6.42
CA GLU A 59 -14.35 13.12 -6.08
C GLU A 59 -13.11 13.52 -6.89
N LEU A 60 -12.23 12.57 -7.22
CA LEU A 60 -11.06 12.83 -8.06
C LEU A 60 -11.46 13.23 -9.48
N VAL A 61 -12.49 12.61 -10.06
CA VAL A 61 -13.03 13.02 -11.37
C VAL A 61 -13.62 14.43 -11.30
N LYS A 62 -14.34 14.78 -10.23
CA LYS A 62 -14.85 16.15 -10.03
C LYS A 62 -13.71 17.17 -9.93
N LEU A 63 -12.64 16.84 -9.21
CA LEU A 63 -11.43 17.66 -9.11
C LEU A 63 -10.80 17.88 -10.49
N GLN A 64 -10.68 16.82 -11.31
CA GLN A 64 -10.13 16.91 -12.66
C GLN A 64 -10.98 17.83 -13.56
N SER A 65 -12.31 17.66 -13.55
CA SER A 65 -13.24 18.50 -14.31
C SER A 65 -13.12 19.97 -13.89
N TRP A 66 -13.10 20.24 -12.58
CA TRP A 66 -12.93 21.59 -12.06
C TRP A 66 -11.59 22.20 -12.48
N ALA A 67 -10.47 21.47 -12.37
CA ALA A 67 -9.15 21.99 -12.74
C ALA A 67 -9.12 22.39 -14.22
N ARG A 68 -9.77 21.61 -15.09
CA ARG A 68 -9.91 21.91 -16.52
C ARG A 68 -10.76 23.17 -16.76
N GLU A 69 -11.90 23.29 -16.08
CA GLU A 69 -12.80 24.45 -16.24
C GLU A 69 -12.22 25.75 -15.69
N SER A 70 -11.36 25.65 -14.68
CA SER A 70 -10.71 26.80 -14.01
C SER A 70 -9.34 27.17 -14.57
N ASP A 71 -8.83 26.42 -15.56
CA ASP A 71 -7.45 26.54 -16.08
C ASP A 71 -6.36 26.37 -15.01
N GLU A 72 -6.67 25.58 -13.97
CA GLU A 72 -5.76 25.29 -12.87
C GLU A 72 -4.87 24.08 -13.16
N ARG A 73 -3.66 24.09 -12.59
CA ARG A 73 -2.65 23.02 -12.79
C ARG A 73 -2.30 22.37 -11.48
N ILE A 74 -2.41 21.04 -11.42
CA ILE A 74 -2.14 20.24 -10.23
C ILE A 74 -0.90 19.37 -10.47
N VAL A 75 0.05 19.41 -9.54
CA VAL A 75 1.23 18.53 -9.50
C VAL A 75 1.23 17.78 -8.18
N MET A 76 1.43 16.46 -8.24
CA MET A 76 1.54 15.60 -7.06
C MET A 76 2.90 14.89 -7.07
N VAL A 77 3.67 15.06 -5.99
CA VAL A 77 4.97 14.40 -5.79
C VAL A 77 4.79 13.29 -4.76
N LEU A 78 5.20 12.07 -5.11
CA LEU A 78 5.08 10.89 -4.26
C LEU A 78 6.47 10.34 -3.93
N GLU A 79 6.90 10.52 -2.69
CA GLU A 79 8.20 10.08 -2.17
C GLU A 79 8.05 8.97 -1.13
N GLY A 80 9.13 8.23 -0.89
CA GLY A 80 9.16 7.19 0.13
C GLY A 80 10.18 6.08 -0.15
N ARG A 81 10.40 5.22 0.85
CA ARG A 81 11.34 4.08 0.74
C ARG A 81 10.95 3.13 -0.38
N ASP A 82 11.91 2.32 -0.82
CA ASP A 82 11.61 1.21 -1.74
C ASP A 82 10.64 0.23 -1.08
N GLY A 83 9.67 -0.25 -1.86
CA GLY A 83 8.59 -1.11 -1.35
C GLY A 83 7.47 -0.38 -0.59
N ALA A 84 7.54 0.94 -0.37
CA ALA A 84 6.53 1.68 0.39
C ALA A 84 5.14 1.81 -0.29
N GLY A 85 4.97 1.32 -1.52
CA GLY A 85 3.68 1.30 -2.22
C GLY A 85 3.38 2.48 -3.16
N LYS A 86 4.36 3.35 -3.45
CA LYS A 86 4.21 4.53 -4.33
C LYS A 86 3.50 4.23 -5.66
N GLY A 87 3.95 3.19 -6.38
CA GLY A 87 3.37 2.78 -7.66
C GLY A 87 1.93 2.29 -7.57
N GLY A 88 1.54 1.68 -6.44
CA GLY A 88 0.16 1.30 -6.17
C GLY A 88 -0.74 2.53 -6.03
N THR A 89 -0.27 3.55 -5.31
CA THR A 89 -1.00 4.83 -5.15
C THR A 89 -1.19 5.54 -6.48
N ILE A 90 -0.15 5.64 -7.32
CA ILE A 90 -0.25 6.23 -8.67
C ILE A 90 -1.29 5.48 -9.51
N LYS A 91 -1.24 4.14 -9.50
CA LYS A 91 -2.19 3.31 -10.23
C LYS A 91 -3.63 3.55 -9.79
N ARG A 92 -3.89 3.74 -8.48
CA ARG A 92 -5.23 4.09 -8.00
C ARG A 92 -5.64 5.48 -8.45
N MET A 93 -4.77 6.49 -8.34
CA MET A 93 -5.08 7.85 -8.79
C MET A 93 -5.44 7.91 -10.28
N GLN A 94 -4.80 7.10 -11.12
CA GLN A 94 -5.04 7.09 -12.57
C GLN A 94 -6.14 6.13 -13.02
N GLN A 95 -6.65 5.27 -12.13
CA GLN A 95 -7.46 4.11 -12.53
C GLN A 95 -8.72 4.47 -13.33
N ASN A 96 -9.41 5.54 -12.94
CA ASN A 96 -10.66 5.98 -13.56
C ASN A 96 -10.58 7.39 -14.18
N LEU A 97 -9.36 7.92 -14.36
CA LEU A 97 -9.17 9.21 -15.03
C LEU A 97 -9.01 9.01 -16.53
N ASN A 98 -9.55 9.94 -17.31
CA ASN A 98 -9.29 9.96 -18.75
C ASN A 98 -7.82 10.35 -18.97
N PRO A 99 -7.02 9.55 -19.71
CA PRO A 99 -5.60 9.84 -19.97
C PRO A 99 -5.36 11.18 -20.64
#